data_AF-A0A239IJS7-F1
#
_entry.id   AF-A0A239IJS7-F1
#
_cell.length_a   1.000
_cell.length_b   1.000
_cell.length_c   1.000
_cell.angle_alpha   90.00
_cell.angle_beta   90.00
_cell.angle_gamma   90.00
#
_symmetry.space_group_name_H-M   'P 1'
#
loop_
_entity.id
_entity.type
_entity.pdbx_description
1 polymer ?
#
loop_
_entity_poly.entity_id
_entity_poly.type
_entity_poly.pdbx_seq_one_letter_code
_entity_poly.pdbx_strand_id
1 'polypeptide(L)' 'MRNVTSCASSYGGSNRKTVTPHLDGQSKAYLRIQLKAFTNGSRINDIHNQMRNVARQMTPEKIDETVKYYAQR' A
#
# COMPACT_ATOMS: atom_id res chain seq x y z
N MET A 1 12.07 5.62 21.72
CA MET A 1 11.81 4.33 21.04
C MET A 1 10.83 4.59 19.92
N ARG A 2 11.27 4.56 18.64
CA ARG A 2 10.43 4.92 17.48
C ARG A 2 9.66 3.67 17.04
N ASN A 3 8.38 3.59 17.39
CA ASN A 3 7.49 2.49 17.04
C ASN A 3 6.97 2.64 15.59
N VAL A 4 7.87 2.45 14.62
CA VAL A 4 7.50 2.32 13.21
C VAL A 4 7.21 0.84 13.00
N THR A 5 5.94 0.45 13.09
CA THR A 5 5.52 -0.92 12.84
C THR A 5 5.94 -1.31 11.41
N SER A 6 6.87 -2.26 11.34
CA SER A 6 7.44 -2.79 10.10
C SER A 6 6.33 -3.37 9.22
N CYS A 7 6.42 -3.17 7.90
CA CYS A 7 5.47 -3.73 6.92
C CYS A 7 5.27 -5.24 7.11
N ALA A 8 6.25 -5.95 7.67
CA ALA A 8 6.18 -7.39 7.94
C ALA A 8 5.09 -7.80 8.98
N SER A 9 4.71 -6.93 9.91
CA SER A 9 3.79 -7.30 11.00
C SER A 9 2.32 -7.38 10.56
N SER A 10 1.98 -6.90 9.36
CA SER A 10 0.61 -6.98 8.82
C SER A 10 0.41 -8.09 7.78
N TYR A 11 1.49 -8.74 7.31
CA TYR A 11 1.42 -9.73 6.23
C TYR A 11 1.98 -11.12 6.60
N GLY A 12 2.56 -11.27 7.80
CA GLY A 12 3.31 -12.46 8.20
C GLY A 12 2.57 -13.51 9.05
N GLY A 13 1.25 -13.50 9.11
CA GLY A 13 0.52 -14.48 9.92
C GLY A 13 -0.97 -14.48 9.66
N SER A 14 -1.43 -15.51 8.94
CA SER A 14 -2.71 -16.24 9.12
C SER A 14 -3.97 -15.49 9.56
N ASN A 15 -4.10 -14.19 9.29
CA ASN A 15 -5.31 -13.43 9.50
C ASN A 15 -5.64 -12.68 8.22
N ARG A 16 -6.07 -13.49 7.23
CA ARG A 16 -6.51 -13.04 5.91
C ARG A 16 -7.71 -12.10 6.12
N LYS A 17 -7.48 -10.79 6.15
CA LYS A 17 -8.56 -9.83 6.02
C LYS A 17 -9.12 -9.99 4.60
N THR A 18 -10.30 -10.57 4.49
CA THR A 18 -11.07 -10.84 3.26
C THR A 18 -11.22 -9.62 2.32
N VAL A 19 -10.83 -8.42 2.74
CA VAL A 19 -11.02 -7.15 2.02
C VAL A 19 -9.73 -6.50 1.52
N THR A 20 -8.55 -7.06 1.80
CA THR A 20 -7.29 -6.54 1.24
C THR A 20 -6.90 -7.33 -0.01
N PRO A 21 -6.82 -6.69 -1.19
CA PRO A 21 -6.42 -7.37 -2.41
C PRO A 21 -4.97 -7.85 -2.30
N HIS A 22 -4.68 -9.00 -2.92
CA HIS A 22 -3.32 -9.50 -3.06
C HIS A 22 -2.51 -8.49 -3.89
N LEU A 23 -1.46 -7.92 -3.29
CA LEU A 23 -0.58 -6.96 -3.96
C LEU A 23 0.58 -7.64 -4.68
N ASP A 24 0.97 -8.85 -4.26
CA ASP A 24 1.97 -9.68 -4.93
C ASP A 24 1.50 -10.06 -6.34
N GLY A 25 2.40 -9.95 -7.32
CA GLY A 25 2.11 -10.21 -8.74
C GLY A 25 1.24 -9.18 -9.47
N GLN A 26 0.79 -8.09 -8.85
CA GLN A 26 0.06 -7.03 -9.55
C GLN A 26 0.98 -6.21 -10.46
N SER A 27 0.48 -5.77 -11.61
CA SER A 27 1.26 -4.96 -12.54
C SER A 27 1.76 -3.67 -11.86
N LYS A 28 3.04 -3.34 -12.08
CA LYS A 28 3.65 -2.08 -11.60
C LYS A 28 2.80 -0.86 -11.97
N ALA A 29 2.22 -0.86 -13.17
CA ALA A 29 1.36 0.21 -13.64
C ALA A 29 0.09 0.34 -12.78
N TYR A 30 -0.54 -0.80 -12.44
CA TYR A 30 -1.71 -0.82 -11.58
C TYR A 30 -1.39 -0.30 -10.18
N LEU A 31 -0.35 -0.83 -9.53
CA LEU A 31 0.06 -0.38 -8.18
C LEU A 31 0.38 1.12 -8.15
N ARG A 32 1.06 1.63 -9.18
CA ARG A 32 1.39 3.06 -9.28
C ARG A 32 0.13 3.92 -9.43
N ILE A 33 -0.81 3.52 -10.28
CA ILE A 33 -2.08 4.25 -10.47
C ILE A 33 -2.87 4.28 -9.16
N GLN A 34 -2.95 3.14 -8.46
CA GLN A 34 -3.72 3.05 -7.23
C GLN A 34 -3.12 3.88 -6.10
N LEU A 35 -1.80 3.84 -5.90
CA LEU A 35 -1.13 4.67 -4.88
C LEU A 35 -1.28 6.16 -5.20
N LYS A 36 -1.12 6.56 -6.46
CA LYS A 36 -1.38 7.95 -6.88
C LYS A 36 -2.81 8.39 -6.62
N ALA A 37 -3.79 7.52 -6.87
CA ALA A 37 -5.20 7.80 -6.62
C ALA A 37 -5.52 7.93 -5.12
N PHE A 38 -4.81 7.21 -4.25
CA PHE A 38 -4.92 7.40 -2.79
C PHE A 38 -4.23 8.67 -2.31
N THR A 39 -3.06 9.02 -2.88
CA THR A 39 -2.32 10.25 -2.54
C THR A 39 -3.10 11.50 -2.95
N ASN A 40 -3.72 11.50 -4.13
CA ASN A 40 -4.49 12.65 -4.63
C ASN A 40 -5.95 12.67 -4.15
N GLY A 41 -6.39 11.66 -3.39
CA GLY A 41 -7.75 11.57 -2.85
C GLY A 41 -8.84 11.15 -3.84
N SER A 42 -8.51 10.82 -5.10
CA SER A 42 -9.47 10.31 -6.07
C SER A 42 -10.00 8.93 -5.71
N ARG A 43 -9.25 8.17 -4.89
CA ARG A 43 -9.64 6.86 -4.37
C ARG A 43 -9.87 6.93 -2.87
N ILE A 44 -11.10 6.60 -2.45
CA ILE A 44 -11.55 6.62 -1.04
C ILE A 44 -12.19 5.30 -0.58
N ASN A 45 -12.09 4.24 -1.40
CA ASN A 45 -12.70 2.93 -1.14
C ASN A 45 -11.87 2.05 -0.17
N ASP A 46 -11.13 2.68 0.74
CA ASP A 46 -10.34 2.03 1.78
C ASP A 46 -11.06 2.07 3.13
N ILE A 47 -11.04 0.93 3.82
CA ILE A 47 -11.63 0.76 5.13
C ILE A 47 -10.88 1.63 6.14
N HIS A 48 -11.61 2.41 6.94
CA HIS A 48 -11.07 3.28 8.00
C HIS A 48 -9.94 4.23 7.55
N ASN A 49 -9.95 4.67 6.29
CA ASN A 49 -8.93 5.58 5.74
C ASN A 49 -7.50 5.04 5.80
N GLN A 50 -7.29 3.72 5.92
CA GLN A 50 -5.96 3.14 6.14
C GLN A 50 -5.00 3.43 4.99
N MET A 51 -5.44 3.24 3.75
CA MET A 51 -4.59 3.51 2.58
C MET A 51 -4.37 5.00 2.39
N ARG A 52 -5.38 5.84 2.66
CA ARG A 52 -5.23 7.29 2.59
C ARG A 52 -4.26 7.84 3.63
N ASN A 53 -4.26 7.30 4.86
CA ASN A 53 -3.34 7.73 5.91
C ASN A 53 -1.88 7.40 5.59
N VAL A 54 -1.65 6.26 4.91
CA VAL A 54 -0.33 5.85 4.44
C VAL A 54 0.08 6.65 3.20
N ALA A 55 -0.79 6.74 2.19
CA ALA A 55 -0.49 7.36 0.89
C ALA A 55 -0.26 8.88 0.96
N ARG A 56 -0.86 9.57 1.94
CA ARG A 56 -0.63 11.00 2.19
C ARG A 56 0.80 11.33 2.63
N GLN A 57 1.52 10.35 3.18
CA GLN A 57 2.91 10.49 3.61
C GLN A 57 3.91 10.04 2.53
N MET A 58 3.42 9.58 1.37
CA MET A 58 4.28 9.07 0.31
C MET A 58 4.70 10.19 -0.66
N THR A 59 6.01 10.30 -0.89
CA THR A 59 6.55 11.08 -2.01
C THR A 59 6.45 10.27 -3.31
N PRO A 60 6.57 10.92 -4.48
CA PRO A 60 6.66 10.21 -5.76
C PRO A 60 7.75 9.12 -5.78
N GLU A 61 8.91 9.34 -5.15
CA GLU A 61 9.96 8.31 -5.08
C GLU A 61 9.55 7.12 -4.21
N LYS A 62 8.90 7.39 -3.07
CA LYS A 62 8.40 6.36 -2.15
C LYS A 62 7.37 5.46 -2.83
N ILE A 63 6.49 6.04 -3.66
CA ILE A 63 5.51 5.30 -4.46
C ILE A 63 6.25 4.35 -5.41
N ASP A 64 7.25 4.85 -6.12
CA ASP A 64 8.01 4.06 -7.09
C ASP A 64 8.79 2.91 -6.43
N GLU A 65 9.40 3.15 -5.28
CA GLU A 65 10.06 2.13 -4.45
C GLU A 65 9.07 1.05 -3.99
N THR A 66 7.92 1.48 -3.48
CA THR A 66 6.86 0.59 -2.99
C THR A 66 6.31 -0.28 -4.12
N VAL A 67 6.06 0.31 -5.29
CA VAL A 67 5.60 -0.41 -6.50
C VAL A 67 6.62 -1.46 -6.93
N LYS A 68 7.92 -1.11 -6.93
CA LYS A 68 8.98 -2.07 -7.28
C LYS A 68 9.03 -3.23 -6.29
N TYR A 69 8.93 -2.95 -5.00
CA TYR A 69 8.96 -3.96 -3.94
C TYR A 69 7.82 -4.97 -4.08
N TYR A 70 6.57 -4.50 -4.21
CA TYR A 70 5.41 -5.40 -4.31
C TYR A 70 5.28 -6.10 -5.67
N ALA A 71 5.80 -5.51 -6.75
CA ALA A 71 5.81 -6.16 -8.06
C ALA A 71 6.93 -7.20 -8.25
N GLN A 72 7.83 -7.34 -7.27
CA GLN A 72 8.94 -8.31 -7.28
C GLN A 72 8.71 -9.50 -6.33
N ARG A 73 7.60 -9.51 -5.59
CA ARG A 73 7.16 -10.62 -4.75
C ARG A 73 6.02 -11.37 -5.45
#